data_AF-A0A4Y2FUP6-F1
#
_entry.id   AF-A0A4Y2FUP6-F1
#
_cell.length_a   1.000
_cell.length_b   1.000
_cell.length_c   1.000
_cell.angle_alpha   90.00
_cell.angle_beta   90.00
_cell.angle_gamma   90.00
#
_symmetry.space_group_name_H-M   'P 1'
#
loop_
_entity.id
_entity.type
_entity.pdbx_description
1 polymer ?
#
loop_
_entity_poly.entity_id
_entity_poly.type
_entity_poly.pdbx_seq_one_letter_code
_entity_poly.pdbx_strand_id
1 'polypeptide(L)'
;MLLLPDYNPVIKHPMDLGTIKKKLYNHEFKNSEEFASDVRLIFINCYKYNPPDHEIVLMARKLQSFFEMKYAKMLDESPDGNINANPEKTEDSAQRKSNDLSCDSSSDSGSEDSEEEREKRSKFHQE
;
A
#
# COMPACT_ATOMS: atom_id res chain seq x y z
N MET A 1 -19.63 18.39 -8.09
CA MET A 1 -18.59 18.16 -9.12
C MET A 1 -17.37 18.95 -8.66
N LEU A 2 -16.25 18.29 -8.33
CA LEU A 2 -15.04 19.03 -7.98
C LEU A 2 -14.58 19.80 -9.22
N LEU A 3 -14.46 21.13 -9.10
CA LEU A 3 -14.11 22.04 -10.19
C LEU A 3 -12.60 22.04 -10.40
N LEU A 4 -12.08 20.93 -10.89
CA LEU A 4 -10.73 20.84 -11.45
C LEU A 4 -10.88 20.62 -12.96
N PRO A 5 -11.01 21.71 -13.75
CA PRO A 5 -11.33 21.61 -15.18
C PRO A 5 -10.27 20.86 -16.00
N ASP A 6 -9.05 20.78 -15.47
CA ASP A 6 -7.90 20.09 -16.04
C ASP A 6 -7.75 18.62 -15.60
N TYR A 7 -8.50 18.16 -14.59
CA TYR A 7 -8.37 16.79 -14.08
C TYR A 7 -8.74 15.73 -15.12
N ASN A 8 -9.90 15.86 -15.77
CA ASN A 8 -10.36 14.89 -16.77
C ASN A 8 -9.46 14.84 -18.03
N PRO A 9 -8.92 15.95 -18.53
CA PRO A 9 -7.87 15.93 -19.54
C PRO A 9 -6.62 15.13 -19.13
N VAL A 10 -6.16 15.22 -17.88
CA VAL A 10 -4.94 14.57 -17.39
C VAL A 10 -5.16 13.09 -17.00
N ILE A 11 -6.27 12.82 -16.31
CA ILE A 11 -6.62 11.51 -15.75
C ILE A 11 -7.69 10.84 -16.62
N LYS A 12 -7.26 9.83 -17.39
CA LYS A 12 -8.11 9.16 -18.37
C LYS A 12 -9.09 8.15 -17.75
N HIS A 13 -8.71 7.57 -16.62
CA HIS A 13 -9.52 6.58 -15.92
C HIS A 13 -9.66 6.99 -14.46
N PRO A 14 -10.55 7.94 -14.13
CA PRO A 14 -10.83 8.29 -12.74
C PRO A 14 -11.29 7.06 -11.96
N MET A 15 -10.83 6.93 -10.71
CA MET A 15 -11.26 5.87 -9.80
C MET A 15 -11.30 6.44 -8.38
N ASP A 16 -12.23 5.94 -7.57
CA ASP A 16 -12.41 6.31 -6.17
C ASP A 16 -13.00 5.15 -5.37
N LEU A 17 -12.83 5.17 -4.04
CA LEU A 17 -13.28 4.08 -3.17
C LEU A 17 -14.80 3.87 -3.19
N GLY A 18 -15.60 4.92 -3.47
CA GLY A 18 -17.04 4.81 -3.62
C GLY A 18 -17.42 4.04 -4.89
N THR A 19 -16.72 4.29 -5.99
CA THR A 19 -16.85 3.51 -7.24
C THR A 19 -16.43 2.06 -7.03
N ILE A 20 -15.27 1.80 -6.42
CA ILE A 20 -14.80 0.43 -6.11
C ILE A 20 -15.81 -0.31 -5.23
N LYS A 21 -16.34 0.34 -4.19
CA LYS A 21 -17.37 -0.22 -3.31
C LYS A 21 -18.61 -0.66 -4.09
N LYS A 22 -19.07 0.15 -5.04
CA LYS A 22 -20.20 -0.20 -5.92
C LYS A 22 -19.88 -1.40 -6.81
N LYS A 23 -18.74 -1.37 -7.50
CA LYS A 23 -18.28 -2.49 -8.35
C LYS A 23 -18.20 -3.80 -7.57
N LEU A 24 -17.72 -3.74 -6.32
CA LEU A 24 -17.63 -4.90 -5.44
C LEU A 24 -19.02 -5.46 -5.09
N TYR A 25 -19.98 -4.61 -4.70
CA TYR A 25 -21.36 -5.07 -4.40
C TYR A 25 -22.11 -5.57 -5.63
N ASN A 26 -21.79 -5.05 -6.80
CA ASN A 26 -22.38 -5.47 -8.07
C ASN A 26 -21.70 -6.72 -8.66
N HIS A 27 -20.73 -7.32 -7.96
CA HIS A 27 -19.95 -8.47 -8.43
C HIS A 27 -19.26 -8.22 -9.78
N GLU A 28 -18.77 -7.00 -10.02
CA GLU A 28 -18.14 -6.61 -11.29
C GLU A 28 -16.65 -7.00 -11.37
N PHE A 29 -16.04 -7.45 -10.27
CA PHE A 29 -14.66 -7.96 -10.26
C PHE A 29 -14.66 -9.48 -10.41
N LYS A 30 -13.90 -9.98 -11.40
CA LYS A 30 -13.79 -11.43 -11.65
C LYS A 30 -12.84 -12.12 -10.69
N ASN A 31 -11.86 -11.38 -10.18
CA ASN A 31 -10.83 -11.87 -9.27
C ASN A 31 -10.29 -10.73 -8.40
N SER A 32 -9.49 -11.10 -7.39
CA SER A 32 -8.87 -10.16 -6.45
C SER A 32 -7.93 -9.17 -7.13
N GLU A 33 -7.30 -9.55 -8.25
CA GLU A 33 -6.34 -8.71 -8.95
C GLU A 33 -7.01 -7.55 -9.71
N GLU A 34 -8.20 -7.78 -10.29
CA GLU A 34 -9.00 -6.71 -10.88
C GLU A 34 -9.42 -5.68 -9.81
N PHE A 35 -9.80 -6.14 -8.61
CA PHE A 35 -10.08 -5.26 -7.48
C PHE A 35 -8.84 -4.46 -7.05
N ALA A 36 -7.69 -5.14 -6.91
CA ALA A 36 -6.44 -4.49 -6.52
C ALA A 36 -5.96 -3.46 -7.56
N SER A 37 -6.15 -3.77 -8.84
CA SER A 37 -5.83 -2.86 -9.94
C SER A 37 -6.60 -1.55 -9.85
N ASP A 38 -7.90 -1.60 -9.55
CA ASP A 38 -8.71 -0.40 -9.36
C ASP A 38 -8.30 0.40 -8.10
N VAL A 39 -7.97 -0.28 -7.00
CA VAL A 39 -7.48 0.40 -5.79
C VAL A 39 -6.15 1.10 -6.09
N ARG A 40 -5.21 0.43 -6.77
CA ARG A 40 -3.92 1.00 -7.17
C ARG A 40 -4.10 2.17 -8.14
N LEU A 41 -5.11 2.13 -9.00
CA LEU A 41 -5.42 3.21 -9.93
C LEU A 41 -5.77 4.52 -9.20
N ILE A 42 -6.40 4.46 -8.02
CA ILE A 42 -6.63 5.66 -7.18
C ILE A 42 -5.29 6.34 -6.85
N PHE A 43 -4.29 5.57 -6.41
CA PHE A 43 -2.99 6.10 -6.04
C PHE A 43 -2.20 6.59 -7.26
N ILE A 44 -2.21 5.83 -8.36
CA ILE A 44 -1.55 6.22 -9.62
C ILE A 44 -2.11 7.55 -10.13
N ASN A 45 -3.43 7.71 -10.13
CA ASN A 45 -4.06 8.96 -10.52
C ASN A 45 -3.71 10.11 -9.58
N CYS A 46 -3.66 9.85 -8.27
CA CYS A 46 -3.23 10.83 -7.27
C CYS A 46 -1.81 11.32 -7.56
N TYR A 47 -0.85 10.43 -7.78
CA TYR A 47 0.55 10.80 -8.03
C TYR A 47 0.78 11.43 -9.40
N LYS A 48 -0.06 11.08 -10.38
CA LYS A 48 0.02 11.67 -11.71
C LYS A 48 -0.46 13.12 -11.74
N TYR A 49 -1.52 13.43 -11.00
CA TYR A 49 -2.14 14.75 -11.03
C TYR A 49 -1.52 15.72 -10.02
N ASN A 50 -1.18 15.24 -8.82
CA ASN A 50 -0.76 16.10 -7.72
C ASN A 50 0.78 16.23 -7.64
N PRO A 51 1.31 17.42 -7.30
CA PRO A 51 2.72 17.61 -6.97
C PRO A 51 3.19 16.67 -5.84
N PRO A 52 4.45 16.17 -5.88
CA PRO A 52 4.94 15.16 -4.94
C PRO A 52 5.06 15.63 -3.49
N ASP A 53 5.12 16.94 -3.27
CA ASP A 53 5.20 17.62 -1.97
C ASP A 53 3.83 17.95 -1.36
N HIS A 54 2.74 17.74 -2.11
CA HIS A 54 1.40 18.00 -1.61
C HIS A 54 0.95 16.94 -0.60
N GLU A 55 0.36 17.37 0.53
CA GLU A 55 -0.15 16.51 1.60
C GLU A 55 -1.02 15.33 1.11
N ILE A 56 -1.81 15.52 0.05
CA ILE A 56 -2.66 14.47 -0.52
C ILE A 56 -1.84 13.28 -1.06
N VAL A 57 -0.64 13.52 -1.58
CA VAL A 57 0.29 12.48 -2.03
C VAL A 57 0.83 11.71 -0.84
N LEU A 58 1.15 12.38 0.27
CA LEU A 58 1.60 11.72 1.51
C LEU A 58 0.50 10.84 2.09
N MET A 59 -0.75 11.32 2.12
CA MET A 59 -1.90 10.54 2.56
C MET A 59 -2.15 9.32 1.67
N ALA A 60 -2.08 9.49 0.34
CA ALA A 60 -2.24 8.40 -0.62
C ALA A 60 -1.16 7.31 -0.43
N ARG A 61 0.10 7.69 -0.17
CA ARG A 61 1.19 6.72 0.11
C ARG A 61 0.91 5.90 1.37
N LYS A 62 0.49 6.55 2.47
CA LYS A 62 0.14 5.84 3.71
C LYS A 62 -0.98 4.81 3.48
N LEU A 63 -2.02 5.22 2.75
CA LEU A 63 -3.14 4.33 2.42
C LEU A 63 -2.73 3.19 1.49
N GLN A 64 -1.88 3.46 0.49
CA GLN A 64 -1.33 2.45 -0.40
C GLN A 64 -0.52 1.40 0.38
N SER A 65 0.38 1.81 1.27
CA SER A 65 1.15 0.87 2.09
C SER A 65 0.25 -0.02 2.94
N PHE A 66 -0.79 0.55 3.56
CA PHE A 66 -1.76 -0.22 4.32
C PHE A 66 -2.53 -1.22 3.43
N PHE A 67 -2.94 -0.80 2.24
CA PHE A 67 -3.63 -1.65 1.28
C PHE A 67 -2.76 -2.83 0.85
N GLU A 68 -1.52 -2.60 0.40
CA GLU A 68 -0.64 -3.67 -0.10
C GLU A 68 -0.32 -4.69 1.00
N MET A 69 -0.11 -4.24 2.24
CA MET A 69 0.09 -5.13 3.39
C MET A 69 -1.13 -6.04 3.61
N LYS A 70 -2.34 -5.50 3.54
CA LYS A 70 -3.58 -6.28 3.71
C LYS A 70 -3.84 -7.20 2.53
N TYR A 71 -3.58 -6.74 1.31
CA TYR A 71 -3.75 -7.52 0.10
C TYR A 71 -2.81 -8.72 0.07
N ALA A 72 -1.52 -8.53 0.40
CA ALA A 72 -0.55 -9.62 0.50
C ALA A 72 -0.98 -10.70 1.51
N LYS A 73 -1.44 -10.28 2.69
CA LYS A 73 -1.95 -11.22 3.71
C LYS A 73 -3.17 -12.02 3.22
N MET A 74 -4.09 -11.36 2.50
CA MET A 74 -5.27 -12.03 1.94
C MET A 74 -4.90 -13.12 0.92
N LEU A 75 -3.84 -12.91 0.12
CA LEU A 75 -3.39 -13.90 -0.84
C LEU A 75 -2.77 -15.14 -0.15
N ASP A 76 -2.06 -14.94 0.95
CA ASP A 76 -1.43 -16.02 1.75
C ASP A 76 -2.48 -16.92 2.45
N GLU A 77 -3.62 -16.35 2.83
CA GLU A 77 -4.72 -17.08 3.49
C GLU A 77 -5.64 -17.83 2.50
N SER A 78 -5.44 -17.72 1.19
CA SER A 78 -6.29 -18.38 0.19
C SER A 78 -6.06 -19.90 0.15
N PRO A 79 -7.11 -20.74 0.00
CA PRO A 79 -7.04 -22.18 0.31
C PRO A 79 -6.24 -23.04 -0.68
N ASP A 80 -5.74 -22.45 -1.77
CA ASP A 80 -5.07 -23.19 -2.85
C ASP A 80 -3.58 -23.45 -2.57
N GLY A 81 -3.08 -23.06 -1.40
CA GLY A 81 -1.70 -23.28 -0.94
C GLY A 81 -1.41 -24.62 -0.27
N ASN A 82 -2.36 -25.55 -0.16
CA ASN A 82 -2.13 -26.83 0.53
C ASN A 82 -2.52 -28.06 -0.31
N ILE A 83 -1.84 -28.26 -1.44
CA ILE A 83 -1.75 -29.58 -2.06
C ILE A 83 -0.55 -30.30 -1.45
N ASN A 84 -0.87 -31.25 -0.58
CA ASN A 84 0.02 -32.24 0.02
C ASN A 84 1.08 -32.76 -0.96
N ALA A 85 2.34 -32.34 -0.80
CA ALA A 85 3.49 -33.10 -1.26
C ALA A 85 3.86 -34.11 -0.16
N ASN A 86 3.14 -35.23 -0.13
CA ASN A 86 3.60 -36.43 0.56
C ASN A 86 4.50 -37.23 -0.40
N PRO A 87 5.77 -37.47 -0.04
CA PRO A 87 6.41 -38.73 -0.37
C PRO A 87 6.63 -39.50 0.93
N GLU A 88 5.87 -40.58 1.13
CA GLU A 88 6.26 -41.63 2.05
C GLU A 88 7.66 -42.12 1.69
N LYS A 89 8.61 -42.01 2.64
CA LYS A 89 9.70 -42.97 2.86
C LYS A 89 10.33 -42.77 4.23
N THR A 90 9.89 -43.64 5.15
CA THR A 90 10.68 -44.40 6.15
C THR A 90 11.89 -43.76 6.87
N GLU A 91 11.72 -43.73 8.20
CA GLU A 91 12.67 -44.11 9.26
C GLU A 91 13.73 -43.12 9.81
N ASP A 92 13.48 -42.80 11.09
CA ASP A 92 14.37 -42.71 12.25
C ASP A 92 15.40 -41.57 12.37
N SER A 93 15.14 -40.63 13.29
CA SER A 93 15.96 -40.41 14.51
C SER A 93 15.54 -39.15 15.28
N ALA A 94 15.60 -39.27 16.60
CA ALA A 94 15.18 -38.29 17.60
C ALA A 94 16.03 -37.01 17.62
N GLN A 95 15.42 -35.85 17.96
CA GLN A 95 15.83 -35.00 19.09
C GLN A 95 14.80 -33.89 19.37
N ARG A 96 14.51 -33.68 20.65
CA ARG A 96 13.67 -32.65 21.30
C ARG A 96 14.19 -31.22 20.97
N LYS A 97 13.46 -30.11 21.04
CA LYS A 97 12.73 -29.50 22.18
C LYS A 97 12.15 -28.14 21.73
N SER A 98 11.15 -27.65 22.46
CA SER A 98 10.26 -26.52 22.17
C SER A 98 10.74 -25.13 22.63
N ASN A 99 9.94 -24.10 22.27
CA ASN A 99 9.84 -22.71 22.80
C ASN A 99 10.82 -21.71 22.18
N ASP A 100 10.54 -20.42 21.94
CA ASP A 100 9.37 -19.52 21.93
C ASP A 100 9.90 -18.19 21.30
N LEU A 101 8.99 -17.31 20.94
CA LEU A 101 9.09 -16.02 20.27
C LEU A 101 9.98 -14.96 20.94
N SER A 102 10.50 -14.02 20.14
CA SER A 102 10.55 -12.55 20.39
C SER A 102 11.34 -11.88 19.25
N CYS A 103 10.73 -11.14 18.32
CA CYS A 103 10.47 -9.68 18.31
C CYS A 103 11.41 -8.79 19.15
N ASP A 104 12.21 -7.95 18.47
CA ASP A 104 12.63 -6.56 18.80
C ASP A 104 13.74 -6.17 17.79
N SER A 105 13.98 -4.96 17.28
CA SER A 105 13.32 -3.66 17.29
C SER A 105 13.81 -2.84 16.10
N SER A 106 13.00 -1.83 15.76
CA SER A 106 13.34 -0.47 15.31
C SER A 106 14.79 -0.10 14.94
N SER A 107 14.93 0.55 13.78
CA SER A 107 15.95 1.59 13.59
C SER A 107 15.26 2.85 13.09
N ASP A 108 15.00 3.72 14.05
CA ASP A 108 14.73 5.13 13.90
C ASP A 108 15.97 5.81 13.29
N SER A 109 15.80 6.54 12.19
CA SER A 109 16.83 7.41 11.66
C SER A 109 16.23 8.80 11.57
N GLY A 110 16.10 9.44 12.73
CA GLY A 110 15.82 10.87 12.84
C GLY A 110 16.96 11.66 12.21
N SER A 111 16.65 12.39 11.14
CA SER A 111 17.51 13.45 10.63
C SER A 111 17.32 14.69 11.52
N GLU A 112 18.32 14.99 12.33
CA GLU A 112 18.42 16.24 13.09
C GLU A 112 18.60 17.41 12.10
N ASP A 113 17.52 18.14 11.83
CA ASP A 113 17.58 19.39 11.09
C ASP A 113 18.04 20.50 12.04
N SER A 114 19.21 21.07 11.74
CA SER A 114 19.86 22.08 12.56
C SER A 114 19.11 23.41 12.46
N GLU A 115 19.01 24.19 13.55
CA GLU A 115 18.26 25.47 13.58
C GLU A 115 18.72 26.50 12.53
N GLU A 116 19.90 26.31 11.95
CA GLU A 116 20.48 27.15 10.90
C GLU A 116 19.84 26.96 9.51
N GLU A 117 19.26 25.78 9.21
CA GLU A 117 18.57 25.50 7.93
C GLU A 117 17.14 26.10 7.92
N ARG A 118 16.51 26.22 9.09
CA ARG A 118 15.15 26.78 9.23
C ARG A 118 15.10 28.27 8.93
N GLU A 119 16.16 29.01 9.27
CA GLU A 119 16.21 30.46 9.07
C GLU A 119 16.48 30.85 7.60
N LYS A 120 17.17 29.99 6.84
CA LYS A 120 17.36 30.19 5.40
C LYS A 120 16.06 29.99 4.62
N ARG A 121 15.20 29.04 5.03
CA ARG A 121 13.92 28.78 4.36
C ARG A 121 12.89 29.90 4.59
N SER A 122 12.99 30.65 5.68
CA SER A 122 12.13 31.82 5.94
C SER A 122 12.45 33.04 5.07
N LYS A 123 13.63 33.12 4.46
CA LYS A 123 14.05 34.28 3.64
C LYS A 123 13.75 34.12 2.14
N PHE A 124 13.42 32.92 1.67
CA PHE A 124 13.09 32.67 0.26
C PHE A 124 11.60 32.84 -0.08
N HIS A 125 10.76 33.22 0.89
CA HIS A 125 9.31 33.42 0.69
C HIS A 125 8.87 34.88 0.73
N GLN A 126 9.82 35.82 0.68
CA GLN A 126 9.58 37.24 0.47
C GLN A 126 10.51 37.74 -0.64
N GLU A 127 10.22 37.34 -1.88
CA GLU A 127 10.52 38.09 -3.10
C GLU A 127 9.51 37.71 -4.19
#